data_AF-A0A7R8ZUS0-F1
#
_entry.id   AF-A0A7R8ZUS0-F1
#
_cell.length_a   1.000
_cell.length_b   1.000
_cell.length_c   1.000
_cell.angle_alpha   90.00
_cell.angle_beta   90.00
_cell.angle_gamma   90.00
#
_symmetry.space_group_name_H-M   'P 1'
#
loop_
_entity.id
_entity.type
_entity.pdbx_description
1 polymer ?
#
loop_
_entity_poly.entity_id
_entity_poly.type
_entity_poly.pdbx_seq_one_letter_code
_entity_poly.pdbx_strand_id
1 'polypeptide(L)'
;FSKGCVVLNQFLREIHFLQLPPEEQREEGRPLGSEGEGGSQENEASPLLAHDVIRDGQAMLRSIRSLVWIDSGHNGGLDVWCNDRGLIESLSRTGIQVEVHLTPYQIQDDRRPHIRKEEKKFGAILKQFKVRQGSAPSSSSS
;
A
#
# COMPACT_ATOMS: atom_id res chain seq x y z
N PHE A 1 -15.42 2.99 -9.50
CA PHE A 1 -14.30 3.21 -8.57
C PHE A 1 -14.41 2.22 -7.43
N SER A 2 -13.51 1.23 -7.35
CA SER A 2 -13.39 0.47 -6.11
C SER A 2 -12.66 1.34 -5.09
N LYS A 3 -13.23 1.52 -3.91
CA LYS A 3 -12.57 2.26 -2.82
C LYS A 3 -11.42 1.44 -2.21
N GLY A 4 -11.43 0.12 -2.36
CA GLY A 4 -10.44 -0.78 -1.74
C GLY A 4 -9.03 -0.64 -2.31
N CYS A 5 -8.89 -0.59 -3.65
CA CYS A 5 -7.56 -0.42 -4.27
C CYS A 5 -6.95 0.96 -4.01
N VAL A 6 -7.79 2.00 -3.92
CA VAL A 6 -7.33 3.37 -3.61
C VAL A 6 -6.74 3.43 -2.20
N VAL A 7 -7.39 2.79 -1.23
CA VAL A 7 -6.88 2.72 0.15
C VAL A 7 -5.55 1.98 0.21
N LEU A 8 -5.43 0.84 -0.48
CA LEU A 8 -4.13 0.16 -0.55
C LEU A 8 -3.07 1.06 -1.18
N ASN A 9 -3.34 1.63 -2.34
CA ASN A 9 -2.35 2.44 -3.05
C ASN A 9 -1.90 3.62 -2.18
N GLN A 10 -2.83 4.26 -1.47
CA GLN A 10 -2.47 5.30 -0.50
C GLN A 10 -1.62 4.73 0.62
N PHE A 11 -2.01 3.61 1.21
CA PHE A 11 -1.25 2.99 2.30
C PHE A 11 0.18 2.62 1.89
N LEU A 12 0.37 2.10 0.68
CA LEU A 12 1.71 1.80 0.15
C LEU A 12 2.55 3.07 -0.08
N ARG A 13 1.92 4.18 -0.51
CA ARG A 13 2.58 5.49 -0.59
C ARG A 13 3.01 5.99 0.78
N GLU A 14 2.14 5.90 1.79
CA GLU A 14 2.50 6.30 3.16
C GLU A 14 3.64 5.44 3.73
N ILE A 15 3.62 4.13 3.50
CA ILE A 15 4.71 3.23 3.88
C ILE A 15 6.03 3.66 3.22
N HIS A 16 5.96 4.06 1.95
CA HIS A 16 7.14 4.52 1.22
C HIS A 16 7.64 5.85 1.80
N PHE A 17 6.77 6.85 1.94
CA PHE A 17 7.07 8.16 2.51
C PHE A 17 7.73 8.07 3.90
N LEU A 18 7.16 7.25 4.80
CA LEU A 18 7.68 7.08 6.16
C LEU A 18 9.08 6.43 6.21
N GLN A 19 9.51 5.81 5.12
CA GLN A 19 10.85 5.22 4.97
C GLN A 19 11.83 6.10 4.20
N LEU A 20 11.38 7.19 3.56
CA LEU A 20 12.27 8.15 2.93
C LEU A 20 13.16 8.85 3.96
N PRO A 21 14.34 9.33 3.55
CA PRO A 21 15.16 10.12 4.43
C PRO A 21 14.53 11.52 4.67
N PRO A 22 14.86 12.20 5.79
CA PRO A 22 14.19 13.43 6.21
C PRO A 22 14.20 14.59 5.20
N GLU A 23 15.21 14.64 4.32
CA GLU A 23 15.32 15.61 3.24
C GLU A 23 14.27 15.41 2.15
N GLU A 24 14.05 14.15 1.73
CA GLU A 24 13.07 13.81 0.69
C GLU A 24 11.63 13.91 1.22
N GLN A 25 11.41 13.63 2.51
CA GLN A 25 10.12 13.82 3.18
C GLN A 25 9.63 15.27 3.15
N ARG A 26 10.56 16.24 3.13
CA ARG A 26 10.23 17.68 3.04
C ARG A 26 9.89 18.11 1.62
N GLU A 27 10.45 17.45 0.61
CA GLU A 27 10.21 17.75 -0.80
C GLU A 27 8.90 17.12 -1.30
N GLU A 28 8.59 15.88 -0.90
CA GLU A 28 7.32 15.20 -1.27
C GLU A 28 6.08 15.84 -0.64
N GLY A 29 6.24 16.52 0.51
CA GLY A 29 5.17 17.28 1.16
C GLY A 29 4.88 18.65 0.53
N ARG A 30 5.66 19.07 -0.48
CA ARG A 30 5.52 20.38 -1.11
C ARG A 30 4.45 20.32 -2.21
N PRO A 31 3.46 21.23 -2.23
CA PRO A 31 2.51 21.31 -3.33
C PRO A 31 3.25 21.50 -4.67
N LEU A 32 2.92 20.69 -5.67
CA LEU A 32 3.41 20.85 -7.03
C LEU A 32 2.86 22.15 -7.62
N GLY A 33 3.66 23.22 -7.55
CA GLY A 33 3.38 24.51 -8.19
C GLY A 33 3.32 25.67 -7.22
N SER A 34 4.48 26.28 -6.96
CA SER A 34 4.55 27.67 -6.51
C SER A 34 5.62 28.40 -7.31
N GLU A 35 5.35 28.61 -8.61
CA GLU A 35 5.92 29.75 -9.30
C GLU A 35 4.94 30.92 -9.12
N GLY A 36 5.39 31.99 -8.45
CA GLY A 36 4.82 33.32 -8.59
C GLY A 36 3.62 33.68 -7.70
N GLU A 37 3.93 34.52 -6.71
CA GLU A 37 3.16 35.68 -6.23
C GLU A 37 1.86 35.51 -5.41
N GLY A 38 1.84 36.20 -4.26
CA GLY A 38 0.62 36.81 -3.74
C GLY A 38 -0.02 36.17 -2.52
N GLY A 39 0.60 36.40 -1.36
CA GLY A 39 0.01 36.42 -0.01
C GLY A 39 -1.31 35.71 0.29
N SER A 40 -1.23 34.70 1.15
CA SER A 40 -2.00 34.55 2.40
C SER A 40 -1.23 33.56 3.27
N GLN A 41 -0.91 33.91 4.53
CA GLN A 41 -0.36 32.95 5.49
C GLN A 41 -1.46 31.95 5.83
N GLU A 42 -1.51 30.83 5.11
CA GLU A 42 -2.41 29.72 5.44
C GLU A 42 -1.60 28.54 5.98
N ASN A 43 -1.74 28.30 7.28
CA ASN A 43 -1.57 27.03 7.99
C ASN A 43 -0.43 26.10 7.53
N GLU A 44 0.80 26.57 7.62
CA GLU A 44 1.96 25.69 7.78
C GLU A 44 1.78 24.95 9.12
N ALA A 45 1.33 23.69 9.08
CA ALA A 45 1.35 22.82 10.25
C ALA A 45 2.73 22.97 10.91
N SER A 46 2.77 23.36 12.20
CA SER A 46 4.03 23.68 12.87
C SER A 46 5.05 22.57 12.62
N PRO A 47 6.32 22.87 12.26
CA PRO A 47 7.31 21.84 11.91
C PRO A 47 7.46 20.73 12.96
N LEU A 48 7.16 21.03 14.22
CA LEU A 48 7.09 20.07 15.33
C LEU A 48 5.98 19.03 15.14
N LEU A 49 4.80 19.44 14.69
CA LEU A 49 3.65 18.56 14.42
C LEU A 49 3.95 17.58 13.29
N ALA A 50 4.60 18.04 12.20
CA ALA A 50 4.99 17.17 11.10
C ALA A 50 6.05 16.13 11.53
N HIS A 51 7.04 16.54 12.32
CA HIS A 51 8.05 15.64 12.87
C HIS A 51 7.42 14.58 13.80
N ASP A 52 6.52 14.98 14.70
CA ASP A 52 5.83 14.05 15.59
C ASP A 52 4.94 13.06 14.82
N VAL A 53 4.23 13.52 13.78
CA VAL A 53 3.44 12.64 12.90
C VAL A 53 4.33 11.62 12.19
N ILE A 54 5.48 12.03 11.65
CA ILE A 54 6.42 11.11 10.99
C ILE A 54 6.97 10.10 12.00
N ARG A 55 7.40 10.57 13.18
CA ARG A 55 7.91 9.70 14.25
C ARG A 55 6.87 8.66 14.67
N ASP A 56 5.65 9.10 14.93
CA ASP A 56 4.57 8.25 15.42
C ASP A 56 4.08 7.30 14.31
N GLY A 57 4.05 7.76 13.05
CA GLY A 57 3.79 6.93 11.88
C GLY A 57 4.83 5.83 11.70
N GLN A 58 6.12 6.14 11.85
CA GLN A 58 7.19 5.15 11.84
C GLN A 58 7.08 4.16 13.00
N ALA A 59 6.75 4.63 14.20
CA ALA A 59 6.52 3.77 15.36
C ALA A 59 5.34 2.82 15.13
N MET A 60 4.24 3.33 14.59
CA MET A 60 3.08 2.53 14.17
C MET A 60 3.49 1.49 13.14
N LEU A 61 4.22 1.88 12.09
CA LEU A 61 4.62 0.96 11.02
C LEU A 61 5.45 -0.22 11.56
N ARG A 62 6.39 0.04 12.48
CA ARG A 62 7.18 -1.02 13.14
C ARG A 62 6.35 -1.96 14.02
N SER A 63 5.17 -1.52 14.47
CA SER A 63 4.27 -2.33 15.30
C SER A 63 3.39 -3.28 14.49
N ILE A 64 3.19 -3.01 13.20
CA ILE A 64 2.36 -3.82 12.32
C ILE A 64 3.13 -5.10 11.99
N ARG A 65 2.54 -6.26 12.26
CA ARG A 65 3.14 -7.58 11.95
C ARG A 65 2.59 -8.19 10.67
N SER A 66 1.31 -7.96 10.41
CA SER A 66 0.58 -8.57 9.30
C SER A 66 -0.47 -7.63 8.74
N LEU A 67 -0.61 -7.63 7.42
CA LEU A 67 -1.64 -6.98 6.65
C LEU A 67 -2.43 -8.05 5.91
N VAL A 68 -3.72 -8.19 6.25
CA VAL A 68 -4.62 -9.13 5.58
C VAL A 68 -5.54 -8.33 4.66
N TRP A 69 -5.49 -8.64 3.37
CA TRP A 69 -6.29 -7.98 2.35
C TRP A 69 -7.42 -8.89 1.89
N ILE A 70 -8.66 -8.56 2.27
CA ILE A 70 -9.82 -9.46 2.22
C ILE A 70 -10.71 -9.23 0.97
N ASP A 71 -10.61 -8.07 0.33
CA ASP A 71 -11.32 -7.77 -0.90
C ASP A 71 -10.73 -6.48 -1.52
N SER A 72 -10.42 -6.48 -2.82
CA SER A 72 -10.07 -5.23 -3.52
C SER A 72 -11.30 -4.48 -4.01
N GLY A 73 -12.52 -5.02 -3.84
CA GLY A 73 -13.81 -4.35 -4.03
C GLY A 73 -14.14 -3.96 -5.47
N HIS A 74 -13.57 -4.64 -6.46
CA HIS A 74 -13.64 -4.27 -7.87
C HIS A 74 -14.36 -5.31 -8.75
N ASN A 75 -14.91 -4.85 -9.88
CA ASN A 75 -15.55 -5.72 -10.88
C ASN A 75 -14.59 -6.20 -11.99
N GLY A 76 -13.29 -5.93 -11.89
CA GLY A 76 -12.29 -6.14 -12.96
C GLY A 76 -11.84 -4.89 -13.68
N GLY A 77 -10.59 -4.89 -14.19
CA GLY A 77 -10.06 -3.84 -15.06
C GLY A 77 -8.55 -3.67 -15.01
N LEU A 78 -8.04 -2.64 -15.70
CA LEU A 78 -6.66 -2.17 -15.56
C LEU A 78 -6.49 -1.50 -14.17
N ASP A 79 -5.30 -1.61 -13.58
CA ASP A 79 -4.86 -0.90 -12.35
C ASP A 79 -5.59 -1.19 -11.03
N VAL A 80 -6.05 -2.43 -10.85
CA VAL A 80 -6.69 -2.87 -9.60
C VAL A 80 -5.68 -3.07 -8.46
N TRP A 81 -4.44 -3.44 -8.80
CA TRP A 81 -3.37 -3.70 -7.85
C TRP A 81 -2.21 -2.75 -8.13
N CYS A 82 -1.58 -2.26 -7.07
CA CYS A 82 -0.35 -1.49 -7.18
C CYS A 82 0.70 -2.32 -7.94
N ASN A 83 1.20 -1.80 -9.06
CA ASN A 83 2.33 -2.36 -9.80
C ASN A 83 3.59 -1.48 -9.67
N ASP A 84 3.55 -0.46 -8.81
CA ASP A 84 4.70 0.40 -8.56
C ASP A 84 5.76 -0.40 -7.79
N ARG A 85 6.87 -0.65 -8.47
CA ARG A 85 7.98 -1.45 -7.95
C ARG A 85 8.63 -0.80 -6.73
N GLY A 86 8.73 0.53 -6.70
CA GLY A 86 9.34 1.27 -5.58
C GLY A 86 8.49 1.20 -4.32
N LEU A 87 7.16 1.27 -4.46
CA LEU A 87 6.24 1.12 -3.34
C LEU A 87 6.27 -0.31 -2.75
N ILE A 88 6.32 -1.33 -3.61
CA ILE A 88 6.36 -2.73 -3.18
C ILE A 88 7.71 -3.09 -2.55
N GLU A 89 8.81 -2.50 -3.05
CA GLU A 89 10.12 -2.63 -2.42
C GLU A 89 10.17 -1.95 -1.04
N SER A 90 9.57 -0.77 -0.88
CA SER A 90 9.40 -0.17 0.45
C SER A 90 8.59 -1.08 1.38
N LEU A 91 7.52 -1.71 0.88
CA LEU A 91 6.76 -2.67 1.68
C LEU A 91 7.63 -3.86 2.13
N SER A 92 8.48 -4.42 1.25
CA SER A 92 9.30 -5.58 1.61
C SER A 92 10.31 -5.29 2.72
N ARG A 93 10.84 -4.06 2.79
CA ARG A 93 11.76 -3.61 3.85
C ARG A 93 11.13 -3.54 5.23
N THR A 94 9.80 -3.39 5.32
CA THR A 94 9.10 -3.32 6.62
C THR A 94 9.09 -4.63 7.39
N GLY A 95 9.24 -5.77 6.69
CA GLY A 95 9.06 -7.10 7.28
C GLY A 95 7.61 -7.46 7.61
N ILE A 96 6.64 -6.62 7.26
CA ILE A 96 5.21 -6.88 7.43
C ILE A 96 4.81 -8.09 6.57
N GLN A 97 4.11 -9.03 7.19
CA GLN A 97 3.51 -10.17 6.50
C GLN A 97 2.28 -9.73 5.71
N VAL A 98 2.21 -10.03 4.42
CA VAL A 98 1.04 -9.73 3.58
C VAL A 98 0.30 -11.02 3.25
N GLU A 99 -1.01 -11.00 3.47
CA GLU A 99 -1.93 -12.08 3.12
C GLU A 99 -3.02 -11.52 2.21
N VAL A 100 -3.29 -12.21 1.11
CA VAL A 100 -4.34 -11.83 0.16
C VAL A 100 -5.40 -12.92 0.20
N HIS A 101 -6.56 -12.58 0.76
CA HIS A 101 -7.69 -13.48 0.92
C HIS A 101 -8.82 -13.03 0.00
N LEU A 102 -9.24 -13.92 -0.89
CA LEU A 102 -10.45 -13.77 -1.68
C LEU A 102 -11.33 -15.00 -1.44
N THR A 103 -12.64 -14.82 -1.49
CA THR A 103 -13.58 -15.93 -1.29
C THR A 103 -13.54 -16.91 -2.48
N PRO A 104 -13.87 -18.21 -2.29
CA PRO A 104 -14.05 -19.13 -3.40
C PRO A 104 -15.03 -18.61 -4.44
N TYR A 105 -16.09 -17.91 -4.02
CA TYR A 105 -17.05 -17.24 -4.90
C TYR A 105 -16.41 -16.20 -5.83
N GLN A 106 -15.36 -15.50 -5.39
CA GLN A 106 -14.65 -14.52 -6.22
C GLN A 106 -13.61 -15.19 -7.13
N ILE A 107 -12.84 -16.13 -6.59
CA ILE A 107 -11.75 -16.80 -7.33
C ILE A 107 -12.26 -17.80 -8.36
N GLN A 108 -13.42 -18.41 -8.14
CA GLN A 108 -14.01 -19.45 -9.00
C GLN A 108 -15.12 -18.91 -9.93
N ASP A 109 -15.34 -17.59 -9.97
CA ASP A 109 -16.34 -17.02 -10.87
C ASP A 109 -15.84 -16.99 -12.31
N ASP A 110 -16.33 -17.91 -13.13
CA ASP A 110 -16.00 -17.99 -14.56
C ASP A 110 -16.53 -16.81 -15.38
N ARG A 111 -17.49 -16.03 -14.85
CA ARG A 111 -17.94 -14.77 -15.47
C ARG A 111 -16.96 -13.63 -15.22
N ARG A 112 -16.08 -13.75 -14.22
CA ARG A 112 -15.09 -12.73 -13.82
C ARG A 112 -13.68 -13.33 -13.68
N PRO A 113 -13.14 -13.96 -14.73
CA PRO A 113 -11.87 -14.70 -14.66
C PRO A 113 -10.65 -13.82 -14.39
N HIS A 114 -10.77 -12.50 -14.60
CA HIS A 114 -9.72 -11.52 -14.31
C HIS A 114 -9.41 -11.43 -12.81
N ILE A 115 -10.37 -11.66 -11.90
CA ILE A 115 -10.15 -11.57 -10.45
C ILE A 115 -9.02 -12.53 -10.03
N ARG A 116 -9.14 -13.79 -10.46
CA ARG A 116 -8.12 -14.83 -10.22
C ARG A 116 -6.81 -14.57 -10.96
N LYS A 117 -6.82 -13.92 -12.13
CA LYS A 117 -5.58 -13.57 -12.85
C LYS A 117 -4.82 -12.46 -12.14
N GLU A 118 -5.54 -11.46 -11.65
CA GLU A 118 -4.98 -10.31 -10.96
C GLU A 118 -4.45 -10.67 -9.56
N GLU A 119 -5.18 -11.49 -8.80
CA GLU A 119 -4.69 -12.03 -7.52
C GLU A 119 -3.37 -12.78 -7.72
N LYS A 120 -3.30 -13.70 -8.70
CA LYS A 120 -2.06 -14.42 -9.03
C LYS A 120 -0.92 -13.49 -9.46
N LYS A 121 -1.22 -12.46 -10.25
CA LYS A 121 -0.23 -11.47 -10.69
C LYS A 121 0.32 -10.72 -9.48
N PHE A 122 -0.54 -10.25 -8.59
CA PHE A 122 -0.12 -9.54 -7.39
C PHE A 122 0.70 -10.44 -6.44
N GLY A 123 0.24 -11.67 -6.20
CA GLY A 123 1.00 -12.66 -5.42
C GLY A 123 2.40 -12.96 -6.00
N ALA A 124 2.52 -13.01 -7.33
CA ALA A 124 3.81 -13.16 -8.01
C ALA A 124 4.74 -11.95 -7.80
N ILE A 125 4.19 -10.73 -7.83
CA ILE A 125 4.95 -9.51 -7.56
C ILE A 125 5.43 -9.50 -6.10
N LEU A 126 4.55 -9.76 -5.13
CA LEU A 126 4.94 -9.85 -3.72
C LEU A 126 6.09 -10.85 -3.51
N LYS A 127 6.02 -12.02 -4.18
CA LYS A 127 7.08 -13.02 -4.14
C LYS A 127 8.39 -12.52 -4.76
N GLN A 128 8.32 -11.84 -5.91
CA GLN A 128 9.48 -11.26 -6.58
C GLN A 128 10.25 -10.29 -5.66
N PHE A 129 9.52 -9.46 -4.91
CA PHE A 129 10.11 -8.48 -4.00
C PHE A 129 10.42 -9.05 -2.61
N LYS A 130 10.25 -10.36 -2.41
CA LYS A 130 10.48 -11.05 -1.12
C LYS A 130 9.66 -10.45 0.02
N VAL A 131 8.48 -9.90 -0.28
CA VAL A 131 7.52 -9.51 0.75
C VAL A 131 7.14 -10.78 1.52
N ARG A 132 7.18 -10.73 2.84
CA ARG A 132 6.80 -11.85 3.70
C ARG A 132 5.36 -12.20 3.40
N GLN A 133 5.09 -13.37 2.85
CA GLN A 133 3.72 -13.83 2.62
C GLN A 133 3.27 -14.68 3.80
N GLY A 134 2.01 -14.57 4.20
CA GLY A 134 1.45 -15.53 5.14
C GLY A 134 1.34 -16.91 4.50
N SER A 135 1.57 -17.94 5.31
CA SER A 135 1.29 -19.31 4.89
C SER A 135 -0.21 -19.48 4.75
N ALA A 136 -0.67 -19.89 3.56
CA ALA A 136 -2.04 -20.37 3.41
C ALA A 136 -2.32 -21.44 4.48
N PRO A 137 -3.53 -21.47 5.07
CA PRO A 137 -3.87 -22.54 6.00
C PRO A 137 -3.61 -23.86 5.28
N SER A 138 -2.70 -24.67 5.85
CA SER A 138 -2.42 -26.00 5.35
C SER A 138 -3.75 -26.72 5.27
N SER A 139 -4.23 -26.97 4.05
CA SER A 139 -5.33 -27.90 3.83
C SER A 139 -4.83 -29.25 4.33
N SER A 140 -5.16 -29.57 5.58
CA SER A 140 -5.07 -30.93 6.09
C SER A 140 -5.99 -31.77 5.23
N SER A 141 -5.41 -32.43 4.23
CA SER A 141 -6.01 -33.58 3.57
C SER A 141 -6.33 -34.61 4.64
N SER A 142 -7.61 -34.76 4.95
CA SER A 142 -8.18 -35.91 5.65
C SER A 142 -8.61 -36.94 4.62
#